data_AF-A0A925AG29-F1
#
_entry.id   AF-A0A925AG29-F1
#
_cell.length_a   1.000
_cell.length_b   1.000
_cell.length_c   1.000
_cell.angle_alpha   90.00
_cell.angle_beta   90.00
_cell.angle_gamma   90.00
#
_symmetry.space_group_name_H-M   'P 1'
#
loop_
_entity.id
_entity.type
_entity.pdbx_description
1 polymer ?
#
loop_
_entity_poly.entity_id
_entity_poly.type
_entity_poly.pdbx_seq_one_letter_code
_entity_poly.pdbx_strand_id
1 'polypeptide(L)'
;MRKLSFITCTLMLFFSLQISLSAQTTATWQGGKPGKVADWSCAANWKEGRMPDAFSLVLIPSGRAFYPVIRGKVPPIDALLVESGALLTLQKNSSLCILGETGRLGGIILLGEIRNSGRLEFGNLPEWNIAQLQHIQGAGAVLSSR
;
A
#
# COMPACT_ATOMS: atom_id res chain seq x y z
N MET A 1 -16.19 20.24 49.16
CA MET A 1 -15.17 19.82 48.16
C MET A 1 -15.23 18.30 47.87
N ARG A 2 -16.38 17.74 47.49
CA ARG A 2 -16.55 16.29 47.22
C ARG A 2 -17.16 15.95 45.85
N LYS A 3 -17.50 16.94 45.02
CA LYS A 3 -18.09 16.74 43.68
C LYS A 3 -17.09 16.88 42.53
N LEU A 4 -15.87 17.37 42.80
CA LEU A 4 -14.87 17.63 41.76
C LEU A 4 -14.08 16.37 41.35
N SER A 5 -13.98 15.37 42.24
CA SER A 5 -13.24 14.11 42.00
C SER A 5 -13.99 13.11 41.09
N PHE A 6 -15.33 13.15 41.06
CA PHE A 6 -16.14 12.28 40.20
C PHE A 6 -16.20 12.74 38.74
N ILE A 7 -16.11 14.06 38.50
CA ILE A 7 -16.17 14.67 37.17
C ILE A 7 -14.82 14.50 36.44
N THR A 8 -13.71 14.50 37.18
CA THR A 8 -12.37 14.28 36.60
C THR A 8 -12.17 12.85 36.11
N CYS A 9 -12.78 11.85 36.76
CA CYS A 9 -12.62 10.44 36.36
C CYS A 9 -13.40 10.10 35.08
N THR A 10 -14.56 10.73 34.88
CA THR A 10 -15.39 10.55 33.67
C THR A 10 -14.82 11.26 32.44
N LEU A 11 -14.14 12.41 32.62
CA LEU A 11 -13.46 13.11 31.53
C LEU A 11 -12.17 12.39 31.08
N MET A 12 -11.44 11.75 32.01
CA MET A 12 -10.24 10.95 31.67
C MET A 12 -10.58 9.61 30.99
N LEU A 13 -11.75 9.02 31.26
CA LEU A 13 -12.23 7.82 30.55
C LEU A 13 -12.67 8.10 29.10
N PHE A 14 -13.06 9.35 28.79
CA PHE A 14 -13.37 9.75 27.40
C PHE A 14 -12.14 10.08 26.57
N PHE A 15 -11.03 10.48 27.22
CA PHE A 15 -9.76 10.79 26.53
C PHE A 15 -8.89 9.54 26.29
N SER A 16 -9.16 8.43 26.98
CA SER A 16 -8.39 7.18 26.86
C SER A 16 -8.95 6.17 25.86
N LEU A 17 -10.10 6.44 25.24
CA LEU A 17 -10.72 5.55 24.26
C LEU A 17 -10.78 6.15 22.84
N GLN A 18 -9.69 6.76 22.40
CA GLN A 18 -9.43 6.95 20.97
C GLN A 18 -8.65 5.74 20.45
N ILE A 19 -9.22 4.53 20.61
CA ILE A 19 -8.73 3.38 19.85
C ILE A 19 -9.20 3.64 18.42
N SER A 20 -8.33 4.23 17.61
CA SER A 20 -8.57 4.34 16.17
C SER A 20 -8.72 2.94 15.61
N LEU A 21 -9.96 2.50 15.40
CA LEU A 21 -10.26 1.29 14.66
C LEU A 21 -9.94 1.59 13.20
N SER A 22 -8.69 1.37 12.80
CA SER A 22 -8.33 1.37 11.38
C SER A 22 -9.03 0.19 10.73
N ALA A 23 -10.08 0.46 9.95
CA ALA A 23 -10.71 -0.54 9.09
C ALA A 23 -9.74 -0.86 7.95
N GLN A 24 -8.76 -1.71 8.25
CA GLN A 24 -7.77 -2.11 7.29
C GLN A 24 -8.42 -2.92 6.17
N THR A 25 -8.11 -2.58 4.94
CA THR A 25 -8.77 -3.17 3.79
C THR A 25 -7.75 -3.82 2.85
N THR A 26 -8.16 -4.88 2.18
CA THR A 26 -7.40 -5.43 1.05
C THR A 26 -7.93 -4.79 -0.23
N ALA A 27 -7.04 -4.39 -1.12
CA ALA A 27 -7.34 -3.97 -2.48
C ALA A 27 -6.71 -4.99 -3.43
N THR A 28 -7.55 -5.78 -4.11
CA THR A 28 -7.12 -6.91 -4.94
C THR A 28 -7.18 -6.51 -6.41
N TRP A 29 -6.03 -6.59 -7.09
CA TRP A 29 -5.96 -6.33 -8.52
C TRP A 29 -6.69 -7.42 -9.32
N GLN A 30 -7.59 -7.00 -10.21
CA GLN A 30 -8.23 -7.86 -11.22
C GLN A 30 -7.84 -7.46 -12.65
N GLY A 31 -7.62 -6.16 -12.90
CA GLY A 31 -7.35 -5.64 -14.24
C GLY A 31 -8.51 -5.82 -15.23
N GLY A 32 -8.26 -5.52 -16.50
CA GLY A 32 -9.14 -5.89 -17.61
C GLY A 32 -10.30 -4.94 -17.93
N LYS A 33 -10.43 -3.79 -17.27
CA LYS A 33 -11.46 -2.79 -17.67
C LYS A 33 -11.22 -2.31 -19.11
N PRO A 34 -12.18 -2.44 -20.05
CA PRO A 34 -11.99 -1.98 -21.43
C PRO A 34 -11.57 -0.51 -21.50
N GLY A 35 -10.57 -0.21 -22.34
CA GLY A 35 -9.96 1.11 -22.48
C GLY A 35 -8.97 1.52 -21.37
N LYS A 36 -8.94 0.79 -20.25
CA LYS A 36 -8.06 1.08 -19.10
C LYS A 36 -7.50 -0.20 -18.46
N VAL A 37 -7.26 -1.26 -19.24
CA VAL A 37 -7.06 -2.64 -18.76
C VAL A 37 -5.97 -2.84 -17.71
N ALA A 38 -4.96 -1.98 -17.71
CA ALA A 38 -3.80 -2.03 -16.83
C ALA A 38 -3.66 -0.78 -15.95
N ASP A 39 -4.65 0.12 -15.94
CA ASP A 39 -4.55 1.39 -15.21
C ASP A 39 -4.79 1.20 -13.71
N TRP A 40 -3.73 1.39 -12.90
CA TRP A 40 -3.81 1.38 -11.44
C TRP A 40 -4.91 2.32 -10.91
N SER A 41 -5.11 3.46 -11.56
CA SER A 41 -6.04 4.50 -11.11
C SER A 41 -7.48 4.26 -11.56
N CYS A 42 -7.77 3.10 -12.17
CA CYS A 42 -9.13 2.73 -12.54
C CYS A 42 -9.74 1.83 -11.46
N ALA A 43 -10.71 2.36 -10.71
CA ALA A 43 -11.41 1.62 -9.65
C ALA A 43 -12.01 0.27 -10.13
N ALA A 44 -12.43 0.18 -11.40
CA ALA A 44 -12.96 -1.05 -11.99
C ALA A 44 -11.92 -2.14 -12.26
N ASN A 45 -10.62 -1.85 -12.13
CA ASN A 45 -9.54 -2.84 -12.15
C ASN A 45 -9.25 -3.44 -10.76
N TRP A 46 -9.97 -3.00 -9.73
CA TRP A 46 -9.87 -3.50 -8.36
C TRP A 46 -11.15 -4.27 -8.01
N LYS A 47 -11.00 -5.45 -7.41
CA LYS A 47 -12.12 -6.33 -7.07
C LYS A 47 -13.13 -5.65 -6.14
N GLU A 48 -12.63 -4.78 -5.25
CA GLU A 48 -13.42 -4.06 -4.26
C GLU A 48 -14.07 -2.79 -4.83
N GLY A 49 -13.91 -2.52 -6.14
CA GLY A 49 -14.54 -1.38 -6.82
C GLY A 49 -14.01 0.00 -6.39
N ARG A 50 -12.87 0.04 -5.71
CA ARG A 50 -12.21 1.27 -5.24
C ARG A 50 -10.69 1.18 -5.42
N MET A 51 -10.04 2.33 -5.49
CA MET A 51 -8.58 2.41 -5.50
C MET A 51 -8.00 2.12 -4.11
N PRO A 52 -6.77 1.59 -4.04
CA PRO A 52 -6.00 1.54 -2.80
C PRO A 52 -5.74 2.94 -2.23
N ASP A 53 -5.64 2.99 -0.92
CA ASP A 53 -5.33 4.17 -0.11
C ASP A 53 -4.32 3.80 1.00
N ALA A 54 -4.02 4.76 1.88
CA ALA A 54 -3.02 4.64 2.94
C ALA A 54 -3.28 3.49 3.92
N PHE A 55 -4.49 2.93 3.95
CA PHE A 55 -4.87 1.82 4.84
C PHE A 55 -4.97 0.49 4.10
N SER A 56 -4.65 0.48 2.81
CA SER A 56 -4.86 -0.67 1.94
C SER A 56 -3.63 -1.59 1.93
N LEU A 57 -3.86 -2.89 2.15
CA LEU A 57 -2.97 -3.94 1.63
C LEU A 57 -3.30 -4.15 0.16
N VAL A 58 -2.36 -3.84 -0.71
CA VAL A 58 -2.47 -4.16 -2.13
C VAL A 58 -2.03 -5.59 -2.38
N LEU A 59 -2.90 -6.37 -3.01
CA LEU A 59 -2.60 -7.70 -3.53
C LEU A 59 -2.62 -7.68 -5.06
N ILE A 60 -1.48 -8.01 -5.67
CA ILE A 60 -1.35 -8.26 -7.11
C ILE A 60 -1.19 -9.78 -7.29
N PRO A 61 -2.29 -10.49 -7.63
CA PRO A 61 -2.26 -11.93 -7.75
C PRO A 61 -1.67 -12.38 -9.08
N SER A 62 -1.19 -13.61 -9.11
CA SER A 62 -0.75 -14.32 -10.30
C SER A 62 -1.89 -14.61 -11.28
N GLY A 63 -1.56 -15.01 -12.52
CA GLY A 63 -2.55 -15.48 -13.51
C GLY A 63 -3.46 -14.39 -14.09
N ARG A 64 -3.11 -13.10 -13.95
CA ARG A 64 -3.88 -12.00 -14.54
C ARG A 64 -3.43 -11.74 -15.98
N ALA A 65 -4.40 -11.56 -16.87
CA ALA A 65 -4.13 -11.19 -18.27
C ALA A 65 -3.51 -9.78 -18.40
N PHE A 66 -3.84 -8.88 -17.46
CA PHE A 66 -3.33 -7.52 -17.41
C PHE A 66 -2.83 -7.21 -16.00
N TYR A 67 -1.56 -6.85 -15.89
CA TYR A 67 -0.93 -6.43 -14.65
C TYR A 67 -0.96 -4.91 -14.50
N PRO A 68 -0.92 -4.39 -13.25
CA PRO A 68 -1.03 -2.97 -12.99
C PRO A 68 0.13 -2.15 -13.53
N VAL A 69 -0.20 -0.97 -14.06
CA VAL A 69 0.72 0.06 -14.51
C VAL A 69 0.36 1.39 -13.85
N ILE A 70 1.31 1.95 -13.11
CA ILE A 70 1.22 3.27 -12.50
C ILE A 70 1.86 4.27 -13.47
N ARG A 71 1.09 5.27 -13.91
CA ARG A 71 1.51 6.28 -14.91
C ARG A 71 1.77 7.68 -14.34
N GLY A 72 1.44 7.89 -13.07
CA GLY A 72 1.58 9.16 -12.38
C GLY A 72 1.73 8.97 -10.87
N LYS A 73 1.46 10.01 -10.10
CA LYS A 73 1.42 9.91 -8.64
C LYS A 73 0.11 9.27 -8.20
N VAL A 74 0.20 8.24 -7.36
CA VAL A 74 -0.95 7.59 -6.72
C VAL A 74 -0.92 7.83 -5.21
N PRO A 75 -2.06 7.66 -4.50
CA PRO A 75 -2.07 7.66 -3.04
C PRO A 75 -1.07 6.64 -2.47
N PRO A 76 -0.49 6.92 -1.29
CA PRO A 76 0.31 5.94 -0.58
C PRO A 76 -0.55 4.72 -0.21
N ILE A 77 0.10 3.58 0.00
CA ILE A 77 -0.53 2.34 0.48
C ILE A 77 0.16 1.86 1.75
N ASP A 78 -0.52 1.07 2.56
CA ASP A 78 0.11 0.51 3.78
C ASP A 78 1.08 -0.61 3.42
N ALA A 79 0.62 -1.59 2.63
CA ALA A 79 1.41 -2.77 2.31
C ALA A 79 1.20 -3.25 0.88
N LEU A 80 2.21 -3.94 0.33
CA LEU A 80 2.18 -4.52 -1.01
C LEU A 80 2.57 -6.00 -1.00
N LEU A 81 1.73 -6.84 -1.61
CA LEU A 81 2.05 -8.22 -1.99
C LEU A 81 1.97 -8.37 -3.50
N VAL A 82 3.09 -8.77 -4.11
CA VAL A 82 3.16 -9.20 -5.52
C VAL A 82 3.42 -10.69 -5.56
N GLU A 83 2.43 -11.48 -5.98
CA GLU A 83 2.55 -12.94 -6.05
C GLU A 83 3.55 -13.40 -7.12
N SER A 84 4.01 -14.65 -7.02
CA SER A 84 4.92 -15.24 -8.01
C SER A 84 4.31 -15.23 -9.41
N GLY A 85 5.08 -14.81 -10.41
CA GLY A 85 4.60 -14.63 -11.79
C GLY A 85 3.71 -13.40 -12.00
N ALA A 86 3.50 -12.56 -10.98
CA ALA A 86 2.86 -11.27 -11.10
C ALA A 86 3.87 -10.14 -11.34
N LEU A 87 3.36 -9.02 -11.89
CA LEU A 87 4.16 -7.84 -12.23
C LEU A 87 3.47 -6.57 -11.75
N LEU A 88 4.24 -5.60 -11.25
CA LEU A 88 3.84 -4.21 -11.10
C LEU A 88 4.78 -3.32 -11.92
N THR A 89 4.24 -2.41 -12.73
CA THR A 89 5.05 -1.46 -13.49
C THR A 89 4.84 -0.02 -13.01
N LEU A 90 5.94 0.68 -12.70
CA LEU A 90 5.99 2.12 -12.49
C LEU A 90 6.64 2.76 -13.72
N GLN A 91 5.89 3.60 -14.44
CA GLN A 91 6.43 4.33 -15.59
C GLN A 91 7.27 5.52 -15.18
N LYS A 92 7.94 6.15 -16.16
CA LYS A 92 8.63 7.42 -15.94
C LYS A 92 7.66 8.47 -15.38
N ASN A 93 8.13 9.25 -14.42
CA ASN A 93 7.36 10.27 -13.68
C ASN A 93 6.21 9.72 -12.81
N SER A 94 6.09 8.40 -12.63
CA SER A 94 5.14 7.82 -11.67
C SER A 94 5.74 7.74 -10.27
N SER A 95 4.90 7.70 -9.24
CA SER A 95 5.38 7.46 -7.87
C SER A 95 4.41 6.61 -7.04
N LEU A 96 4.96 5.63 -6.33
CA LEU A 96 4.27 4.83 -5.31
C LEU A 96 5.04 4.95 -3.98
N CYS A 97 4.30 5.20 -2.91
CA CYS A 97 4.83 5.18 -1.54
C CYS A 97 4.16 4.04 -0.76
N ILE A 98 4.98 3.20 -0.12
CA ILE A 98 4.53 2.10 0.73
C ILE A 98 4.88 2.47 2.17
N LEU A 99 3.86 2.74 2.98
CA LEU A 99 4.03 3.30 4.32
C LEU A 99 4.58 2.26 5.31
N GLY A 100 4.01 1.05 5.33
CA GLY A 100 4.36 0.01 6.29
C GLY A 100 3.98 0.33 7.74
N GLU A 101 3.06 1.29 7.96
CA GLU A 101 2.71 1.80 9.29
C GLU A 101 2.05 0.75 10.18
N THR A 102 1.24 -0.16 9.62
CA THR A 102 0.62 -1.22 10.43
C THR A 102 1.52 -2.43 10.63
N GLY A 103 2.74 -2.44 10.09
CA GLY A 103 3.65 -3.59 10.11
C GLY A 103 3.20 -4.78 9.25
N ARG A 104 2.14 -4.64 8.44
CA ARG A 104 1.60 -5.76 7.67
C ARG A 104 2.54 -6.17 6.57
N LEU A 105 2.83 -7.47 6.55
CA LEU A 105 3.81 -8.05 5.63
C LEU A 105 5.19 -7.36 5.73
N GLY A 106 5.50 -6.67 6.83
CA GLY A 106 6.69 -5.80 6.91
C GLY A 106 6.69 -4.67 5.87
N GLY A 107 5.50 -4.21 5.45
CA GLY A 107 5.29 -3.24 4.38
C GLY A 107 5.29 -3.86 2.97
N ILE A 108 6.13 -4.86 2.71
CA ILE A 108 6.26 -5.42 1.36
C ILE A 108 6.67 -6.90 1.34
N ILE A 109 6.02 -7.66 0.47
CA ILE A 109 6.45 -9.00 0.03
C ILE A 109 6.39 -9.07 -1.51
N LEU A 110 7.50 -9.40 -2.13
CA LEU A 110 7.70 -9.59 -3.56
C LEU A 110 8.11 -11.04 -3.82
N LEU A 111 7.16 -11.78 -4.37
CA LEU A 111 7.41 -13.09 -4.97
C LEU A 111 7.45 -12.98 -6.50
N GLY A 112 6.80 -11.95 -7.05
CA GLY A 112 6.88 -11.54 -8.46
C GLY A 112 7.88 -10.42 -8.69
N GLU A 113 7.62 -9.56 -9.66
CA GLU A 113 8.53 -8.47 -10.07
C GLU A 113 7.90 -7.08 -9.94
N ILE A 114 8.73 -6.07 -9.64
CA ILE A 114 8.42 -4.67 -9.91
C ILE A 114 9.35 -4.17 -11.01
N ARG A 115 8.80 -3.60 -12.08
CA ARG A 115 9.55 -2.82 -13.08
C ARG A 115 9.40 -1.34 -12.79
N ASN A 116 10.45 -0.74 -12.25
CA ASN A 116 10.48 0.64 -11.82
C ASN A 116 11.27 1.53 -12.78
N SER A 117 10.59 2.45 -13.45
CA SER A 117 11.18 3.59 -14.17
C SER A 117 10.80 4.94 -13.52
N GLY A 118 10.09 4.91 -12.40
CA GLY A 118 9.59 6.08 -11.66
C GLY A 118 10.27 6.22 -10.30
N ARG A 119 9.48 6.55 -9.27
CA ARG A 119 9.91 6.62 -7.87
C ARG A 119 9.13 5.58 -7.05
N LEU A 120 9.84 4.63 -6.47
CA LEU A 120 9.31 3.73 -5.44
C LEU A 120 9.89 4.15 -4.10
N GLU A 121 9.03 4.48 -3.16
CA GLU A 121 9.42 4.98 -1.85
C GLU A 121 8.83 4.11 -0.76
N PHE A 122 9.61 3.91 0.30
CA PHE A 122 9.17 3.18 1.45
C PHE A 122 9.25 4.04 2.72
N GLY A 123 8.12 4.12 3.41
CA GLY A 123 7.93 4.87 4.65
C GLY A 123 8.61 4.23 5.84
N ASN A 124 8.49 2.91 5.98
CA ASN A 124 9.12 2.15 7.06
C ASN A 124 9.46 0.75 6.53
N LEU A 125 10.68 0.57 5.99
CA LEU A 125 11.17 -0.76 5.64
C LEU A 125 11.96 -1.34 6.81
N PRO A 126 11.56 -2.50 7.33
CA PRO A 126 12.43 -3.26 8.20
C PRO A 126 13.73 -3.61 7.47
N GLU A 127 14.87 -3.51 8.16
CA GLU A 127 16.20 -3.77 7.57
C GLU A 127 16.33 -5.19 6.99
N TRP A 128 15.51 -6.15 7.43
CA TRP A 128 15.48 -7.52 6.91
C TRP A 128 14.79 -7.68 5.54
N ASN A 129 14.18 -6.63 4.99
CA ASN A 129 13.51 -6.65 3.67
C ASN A 129 14.42 -6.27 2.49
N ILE A 130 15.74 -6.14 2.68
CA ILE A 130 16.69 -5.83 1.58
C ILE A 130 16.69 -6.91 0.49
N ALA A 131 16.42 -8.18 0.84
CA ALA A 131 16.29 -9.27 -0.13
C ALA A 131 15.15 -9.04 -1.13
N GLN A 132 14.11 -8.26 -0.76
CA GLN A 132 13.02 -7.91 -1.66
C GLN A 132 13.50 -7.02 -2.82
N LEU A 133 14.61 -6.30 -2.65
CA LEU A 133 15.13 -5.40 -3.68
C LEU A 133 15.58 -6.14 -4.94
N GLN A 134 15.95 -7.43 -4.86
CA GLN A 134 16.32 -8.23 -6.04
C GLN A 134 15.16 -8.42 -7.03
N HIS A 135 13.91 -8.28 -6.55
CA HIS A 135 12.69 -8.38 -7.35
C HIS A 135 12.31 -7.04 -8.01
N ILE A 136 13.06 -5.97 -7.73
CA ILE A 136 12.84 -4.64 -8.29
C ILE A 136 13.86 -4.41 -9.40
N GLN A 137 13.36 -4.26 -10.62
CA GLN A 137 14.16 -4.04 -11.83
C GLN A 137 13.92 -2.63 -12.37
N GLY A 138 14.88 -2.13 -13.15
CA GLY A 138 14.79 -0.85 -13.86
C GLY A 138 15.60 0.28 -13.20
N ALA A 139 15.63 1.43 -13.87
CA ALA A 139 16.47 2.57 -13.51
C ALA A 139 15.75 3.65 -12.67
N GLY A 140 14.52 3.37 -12.22
CA GLY A 140 13.76 4.25 -11.36
C GLY A 140 14.39 4.39 -9.97
N ALA A 141 14.10 5.50 -9.30
CA ALA A 141 14.57 5.74 -7.93
C ALA A 141 13.88 4.78 -6.96
N VAL A 142 14.66 4.22 -6.04
CA VAL A 142 14.19 3.45 -4.89
C VAL A 142 14.67 4.15 -3.63
N LEU A 143 13.74 4.64 -2.80
CA LEU A 143 14.02 5.48 -1.64
C LEU A 143 13.46 4.86 -0.37
N SER A 144 14.13 5.08 0.76
CA SER A 144 13.65 4.73 2.09
C SER A 144 13.73 5.96 2.99
N SER A 145 12.61 6.39 3.56
CA SER A 145 12.60 7.38 4.62
C SER A 145 12.75 6.65 5.95
N ARG A 146 13.93 6.74 6.58
CA ARG A 146 14.08 6.32 7.98
C ARG A 146 13.46 7.35 8.91
#